data_AF-A0A8I0DMD8-F1
#
_entry.id   AF-A0A8I0DMD8-F1
#
_cell.length_a   1.000
_cell.length_b   1.000
_cell.length_c   1.000
_cell.angle_alpha   90.00
_cell.angle_beta   90.00
_cell.angle_gamma   90.00
#
_symmetry.space_group_name_H-M   'P 1'
#
loop_
_entity.id
_entity.type
_entity.pdbx_description
1 polymer ?
#
loop_
_entity_poly.entity_id
_entity_poly.type
_entity_poly.pdbx_seq_one_letter_code
_entity_poly.pdbx_strand_id
1 'polypeptide(L)'
;MTGYFSDFTEYIIDICETYLVINDRYNPRLSGVDLIKSATREGLMDDYLCEFLIKCIILRNRFTHDYYKRDIAESDIIKFCHSEIIYLDIFLESSSEVVKLKYKINR
;
A
#
# COMPACT_ATOMS: atom_id res chain seq x y z
N MET A 1 14.70 2.47 8.60
CA MET A 1 13.91 1.47 7.85
C MET A 1 12.41 1.71 8.01
N THR A 2 11.91 1.85 9.24
CA THR A 2 10.50 2.20 9.53
C THR A 2 10.04 3.52 8.91
N GLY A 3 10.91 4.54 8.83
CA GLY A 3 10.66 5.78 8.07
C GLY A 3 10.36 5.50 6.59
N TYR A 4 11.30 4.86 5.87
CA TYR A 4 11.09 4.45 4.46
C TYR A 4 9.84 3.58 4.25
N PHE A 5 9.54 2.68 5.18
CA PHE A 5 8.32 1.87 5.13
C PHE A 5 7.06 2.73 5.27
N SER A 6 7.09 3.74 6.15
CA SER A 6 5.98 4.68 6.33
C SER A 6 5.77 5.52 5.07
N ASP A 7 6.86 6.06 4.50
CA ASP A 7 6.81 6.82 3.25
C ASP A 7 6.29 5.96 2.10
N PHE A 8 6.76 4.70 2.00
CA PHE A 8 6.24 3.73 1.03
C PHE A 8 4.73 3.55 1.15
N THR A 9 4.22 3.32 2.36
CA THR A 9 2.77 3.17 2.54
C THR A 9 1.99 4.43 2.19
N GLU A 10 2.56 5.62 2.44
CA GLU A 10 1.94 6.88 2.06
C GLU A 10 1.87 7.04 0.55
N TYR A 11 2.97 6.75 -0.18
CA TYR A 11 2.96 6.78 -1.63
C TYR A 11 1.91 5.84 -2.24
N ILE A 12 1.72 4.66 -1.66
CA ILE A 12 0.68 3.73 -2.11
C ILE A 12 -0.73 4.31 -1.88
N ILE A 13 -0.96 4.95 -0.74
CA ILE A 13 -2.23 5.61 -0.43
C ILE A 13 -2.48 6.76 -1.41
N ASP A 14 -1.49 7.62 -1.63
CA ASP A 14 -1.55 8.77 -2.54
C ASP A 14 -1.84 8.34 -3.99
N ILE A 15 -1.21 7.24 -4.45
CA ILE A 15 -1.49 6.67 -5.78
C ILE A 15 -2.94 6.17 -5.85
N CYS A 16 -3.43 5.46 -4.84
CA CYS A 16 -4.81 4.97 -4.81
C CYS A 16 -5.82 6.11 -4.77
N GLU A 17 -5.57 7.13 -3.96
CA GLU A 17 -6.38 8.35 -3.88
C GLU A 17 -6.41 9.06 -5.23
N THR A 18 -5.25 9.34 -5.82
CA THR A 18 -5.14 10.01 -7.12
C THR A 18 -5.88 9.22 -8.20
N TYR A 19 -5.70 7.90 -8.23
CA TYR A 19 -6.40 7.03 -9.17
C TYR A 19 -7.92 7.10 -9.02
N LEU A 20 -8.44 7.11 -7.80
CA LEU A 20 -9.88 7.25 -7.57
C LEU A 20 -10.40 8.64 -7.92
N VAL A 21 -9.60 9.69 -7.70
CA VAL A 21 -9.95 11.07 -8.07
C VAL A 21 -10.09 11.21 -9.58
N ILE A 22 -9.12 10.73 -10.36
CA ILE A 22 -9.15 10.86 -11.84
C ILE A 22 -10.25 10.02 -12.50
N ASN A 23 -10.85 9.07 -11.77
CA ASN A 23 -11.96 8.23 -12.23
C ASN A 23 -13.32 8.65 -11.66
N ASP A 24 -13.42 9.79 -10.96
CA ASP A 24 -14.66 10.26 -10.31
C ASP A 24 -15.25 9.26 -9.29
N ARG A 25 -14.37 8.52 -8.59
CA ARG A 25 -14.72 7.50 -7.58
C ARG A 25 -14.25 7.82 -6.17
N TYR A 26 -13.53 8.92 -5.98
CA TYR A 26 -12.97 9.28 -4.69
C TYR A 26 -14.04 9.63 -3.65
N ASN A 27 -13.84 9.17 -2.42
CA ASN A 27 -14.65 9.54 -1.27
C ASN A 27 -13.71 9.90 -0.09
N PRO A 28 -13.76 11.14 0.41
CA PRO A 28 -12.83 11.62 1.45
C PRO A 28 -13.04 10.97 2.83
N ARG A 29 -14.07 10.12 2.99
CA ARG A 29 -14.34 9.40 4.24
C ARG A 29 -13.71 8.00 4.28
N LEU A 30 -13.03 7.58 3.21
CA LEU A 30 -12.40 6.26 3.16
C LEU A 30 -11.12 6.24 3.98
N SER A 31 -10.90 5.15 4.73
CA SER A 31 -9.61 4.90 5.36
C SER A 31 -8.56 4.52 4.32
N GLY A 32 -7.27 4.54 4.66
CA GLY A 32 -6.20 4.07 3.75
C GLY A 32 -6.41 2.63 3.26
N VAL A 33 -6.95 1.75 4.11
CA VAL A 33 -7.32 0.37 3.72
C VAL A 33 -8.47 0.37 2.71
N ASP A 34 -9.47 1.22 2.93
CA ASP A 34 -10.64 1.29 2.03
C ASP A 34 -10.29 1.98 0.71
N LEU A 35 -9.32 2.89 0.69
CA LEU A 35 -8.79 3.49 -0.53
C LEU A 35 -8.14 2.42 -1.42
N ILE A 36 -7.24 1.59 -0.87
CA ILE A 36 -6.64 0.48 -1.63
C ILE A 36 -7.73 -0.44 -2.19
N LYS A 37 -8.65 -0.90 -1.35
CA LYS A 37 -9.74 -1.79 -1.79
C LYS A 37 -10.61 -1.17 -2.88
N SER A 38 -10.84 0.13 -2.82
CA SER A 38 -11.64 0.85 -3.83
C SER A 38 -10.87 0.98 -5.13
N ALA A 39 -9.59 1.37 -5.08
CA ALA A 39 -8.76 1.46 -6.28
C ALA A 39 -8.58 0.10 -6.97
N THR A 40 -8.45 -0.99 -6.21
CA THR A 40 -8.43 -2.36 -6.73
C THR A 40 -9.73 -2.71 -7.47
N ARG A 41 -10.89 -2.38 -6.88
CA ARG A 41 -12.21 -2.63 -7.51
C ARG A 41 -12.39 -1.88 -8.83
N GLU A 42 -11.82 -0.68 -8.94
CA GLU A 42 -11.83 0.11 -10.17
C GLU A 42 -10.74 -0.33 -11.17
N GLY A 43 -9.86 -1.27 -10.80
CA GLY A 43 -8.94 -1.95 -11.72
C GLY A 43 -7.49 -1.50 -11.66
N LEU A 44 -7.08 -0.73 -10.64
CA LEU A 44 -5.69 -0.28 -10.47
C LEU A 44 -4.72 -1.46 -10.29
N MET A 45 -5.10 -2.48 -9.53
CA MET A 45 -4.25 -3.62 -9.19
C MET A 45 -5.06 -4.91 -9.07
N ASP A 46 -4.37 -6.05 -8.95
CA ASP A 46 -5.01 -7.33 -8.67
C ASP A 46 -5.24 -7.54 -7.16
N ASP A 47 -6.06 -8.54 -6.83
CA ASP A 47 -6.40 -8.85 -5.43
C ASP A 47 -5.18 -9.27 -4.60
N TYR A 48 -4.19 -9.88 -5.23
CA TYR A 48 -2.96 -10.29 -4.55
C TYR A 48 -2.16 -9.07 -4.06
N LEU A 49 -1.89 -8.12 -4.95
CA LEU A 49 -1.19 -6.89 -4.59
C LEU A 49 -2.01 -6.07 -3.59
N CYS A 50 -3.33 -6.02 -3.75
CA CYS A 50 -4.25 -5.39 -2.81
C CYS A 50 -4.08 -5.93 -1.39
N GLU A 51 -4.14 -7.26 -1.20
CA GLU A 51 -3.97 -7.88 0.12
C GLU A 51 -2.57 -7.63 0.70
N PHE A 52 -1.53 -7.65 -0.14
CA PHE A 52 -0.17 -7.36 0.28
C PHE A 52 -0.04 -5.92 0.82
N LEU A 53 -0.55 -4.94 0.08
CA LEU A 53 -0.46 -3.53 0.45
C LEU A 53 -1.35 -3.20 1.66
N ILE A 54 -2.50 -3.85 1.82
CA ILE A 54 -3.32 -3.73 3.03
C ILE A 54 -2.53 -4.19 4.27
N LYS A 55 -1.78 -5.28 4.19
CA LYS A 55 -0.91 -5.72 5.30
C LYS A 55 0.13 -4.66 5.64
N CYS A 56 0.71 -4.01 4.63
CA CYS A 56 1.67 -2.91 4.83
C CYS A 56 1.04 -1.74 5.61
N ILE A 57 -0.16 -1.29 5.20
CA ILE A 57 -0.90 -0.23 5.88
C ILE A 57 -1.22 -0.61 7.32
N ILE A 58 -1.67 -1.86 7.57
CA ILE A 58 -1.99 -2.31 8.94
C ILE A 58 -0.75 -2.26 9.84
N LEU A 59 0.41 -2.71 9.34
CA LEU A 59 1.67 -2.64 10.07
C LEU A 59 2.07 -1.19 10.38
N ARG A 60 1.96 -0.29 9.40
CA ARG A 60 2.23 1.14 9.60
C ARG A 60 1.27 1.76 10.61
N ASN A 61 -0.03 1.43 10.54
CA ASN A 61 -1.03 1.93 11.47
C ASN A 61 -0.77 1.46 12.91
N ARG A 62 -0.37 0.20 13.11
CA ARG A 62 0.05 -0.29 14.43
C ARG A 62 1.25 0.48 14.95
N PHE A 63 2.26 0.71 14.11
CA PHE A 63 3.45 1.47 14.51
C PHE A 63 3.14 2.93 14.88
N THR A 64 2.19 3.58 14.20
CA THR A 64 1.86 4.98 14.47
C THR A 64 0.87 5.19 15.61
N HIS A 65 -0.04 4.23 15.87
CA HIS A 65 -1.13 4.41 16.84
C HIS A 65 -0.99 3.56 18.12
N ASP A 66 -0.29 2.41 18.07
CA ASP A 66 -0.08 1.57 19.26
C ASP A 66 1.17 2.03 20.03
N TYR A 67 1.13 3.24 20.60
CA TYR A 67 2.28 3.84 21.29
C TYR A 67 2.89 2.95 22.39
N TYR A 68 2.08 2.11 23.05
CA TYR A 68 2.51 1.20 24.12
C TYR A 68 3.23 -0.07 23.61
N LYS A 69 3.17 -0.35 22.31
CA LYS A 69 3.77 -1.55 21.69
C LYS A 69 4.63 -1.19 20.48
N ARG A 70 5.16 0.02 20.45
CA ARG A 70 5.90 0.56 19.31
C ARG A 70 7.11 -0.28 18.94
N ASP A 71 7.89 -0.74 19.91
CA ASP A 71 9.07 -1.59 19.66
C ASP A 71 8.71 -2.92 18.98
N ILE A 72 7.57 -3.50 19.38
CA ILE A 72 7.06 -4.74 18.78
C ILE A 72 6.59 -4.45 17.34
N ALA A 73 5.86 -3.36 17.12
CA ALA A 73 5.41 -2.97 15.79
C ALA A 73 6.57 -2.64 14.84
N GLU A 74 7.63 -2.00 15.36
CA GLU A 74 8.87 -1.77 14.60
C GLU A 74 9.56 -3.08 14.24
N SER A 75 9.67 -4.02 15.18
CA SER A 75 10.24 -5.35 14.91
C SER A 75 9.44 -6.12 13.84
N ASP A 76 8.10 -6.07 13.93
CA ASP A 76 7.20 -6.68 12.93
C ASP A 76 7.43 -6.08 11.54
N ILE A 77 7.56 -4.74 11.43
CA ILE A 77 7.85 -4.05 10.16
C ILE A 77 9.21 -4.48 9.60
N ILE A 78 10.27 -4.44 10.40
CA ILE A 78 11.62 -4.80 9.95
C ILE A 78 11.63 -6.24 9.44
N LYS A 79 11.02 -7.17 10.19
CA LYS A 79 10.89 -8.56 9.77
C LYS A 79 10.16 -8.69 8.43
N PHE A 80 9.02 -8.01 8.29
CA PHE A 80 8.24 -8.02 7.05
C PHE A 80 9.03 -7.43 5.86
N CYS A 81 9.78 -6.35 6.07
CA CYS A 81 10.63 -5.77 5.04
C CYS A 81 11.66 -6.78 4.52
N HIS A 82 12.31 -7.51 5.42
CA HIS A 82 13.35 -8.47 5.07
C HIS A 82 12.82 -9.79 4.50
N SER A 83 11.63 -10.24 4.90
CA SER A 83 11.08 -11.52 4.43
C SER A 83 10.19 -11.38 3.20
N GLU A 84 9.57 -10.21 2.99
CA GLU A 84 8.57 -10.01 1.93
C GLU A 84 8.93 -8.85 1.00
N ILE A 85 9.08 -7.62 1.50
CA ILE A 85 9.23 -6.42 0.64
C ILE A 85 10.50 -6.44 -0.18
N ILE A 86 11.61 -6.96 0.36
CA ILE A 86 12.89 -7.03 -0.39
C ILE A 86 12.79 -7.77 -1.72
N TYR A 87 11.79 -8.65 -1.85
CA TYR A 87 11.54 -9.42 -3.07
C TYR A 87 10.51 -8.78 -3.98
N LEU A 88 9.90 -7.66 -3.59
CA LEU A 88 8.80 -7.04 -4.31
C LEU A 88 9.25 -5.79 -5.05
N ASP A 89 9.14 -5.82 -6.37
CA ASP A 89 9.15 -4.61 -7.18
C ASP A 89 7.71 -4.21 -7.52
N ILE A 90 7.39 -2.92 -7.45
CA ILE A 90 6.10 -2.35 -7.88
C ILE A 90 6.36 -1.28 -8.94
N PHE A 91 5.58 -1.30 -10.02
CA PHE A 91 5.70 -0.37 -11.14
C PHE A 91 4.33 0.20 -11.49
N LEU A 92 4.27 1.52 -11.69
CA LEU A 92 3.10 2.17 -12.26
C LEU A 92 3.20 2.14 -13.78
N GLU A 93 2.32 1.39 -14.41
CA GLU A 93 2.16 1.35 -15.86
C GLU A 93 0.99 2.23 -16.28
N SER A 94 1.20 3.07 -17.28
CA SER A 94 0.16 3.91 -17.87
C SER A 94 0.12 3.74 -19.39
N SER A 95 -1.08 3.63 -19.94
CA SER A 95 -1.36 3.74 -21.36
C SER A 95 -2.37 4.87 -21.62
N SER A 96 -2.80 5.04 -22.87
CA SER A 96 -3.88 5.95 -23.23
C SER A 96 -5.23 5.57 -22.61
N GLU A 97 -5.39 4.33 -22.14
CA GLU A 97 -6.67 3.78 -21.69
C GLU A 97 -6.67 3.38 -20.21
N VAL A 98 -5.52 2.99 -19.66
CA VAL A 98 -5.46 2.42 -18.30
C VAL A 98 -4.22 2.87 -17.53
N VAL A 99 -4.39 3.04 -16.23
CA VAL A 99 -3.32 3.16 -15.25
C VAL A 99 -3.39 1.94 -14.33
N LYS A 100 -2.28 1.21 -14.18
CA LYS A 100 -2.21 -0.01 -13.36
C LYS A 100 -0.93 -0.09 -12.55
N LEU A 101 -1.02 -0.60 -11.33
CA LEU A 101 0.12 -1.07 -10.57
C LEU A 101 0.40 -2.53 -10.94
N LYS A 102 1.60 -2.77 -11.46
CA LYS A 102 2.17 -4.10 -11.68
C LYS A 102 3.20 -4.38 -10.62
N TYR A 103 3.44 -5.66 -10.37
CA TYR A 103 4.46 -6.09 -9.45
C TYR A 103 5.24 -7.28 -10.00
N LYS A 104 6.45 -7.44 -9.48
CA LYS A 104 7.29 -8.61 -9.72
C LYS A 104 7.81 -9.12 -8.39
N ILE A 105 7.78 -10.44 -8.21
CA ILE A 105 8.36 -11.12 -7.05
C ILE A 105 9.67 -11.77 -7.48
N ASN A 106 10.78 -11.36 -6.88
CA ASN A 106 12.14 -11.82 -7.17
C ASN A 106 12.64 -12.82 -6.11
N ARG A 107 11.85 -13.85 -5.81
CA ARG A 107 12.21 -14.92 -4.86
C ARG A 107 13.17 -15.93 -5.44
#